data_AF-A0A1T1HBR5-F1
#
_entry.id   AF-A0A1T1HBR5-F1
#
_cell.length_a   1.000
_cell.length_b   1.000
_cell.length_c   1.000
_cell.angle_alpha   90.00
_cell.angle_beta   90.00
_cell.angle_gamma   90.00
#
_symmetry.space_group_name_H-M   'P 1'
#
loop_
_entity.id
_entity.type
_entity.pdbx_description
1 polymer ?
#
loop_
_entity_poly.entity_id
_entity_poly.type
_entity_poly.pdbx_seq_one_letter_code
_entity_poly.pdbx_strand_id
1 'polypeptide(L)'
;MTLSKSEADAQAVAEYLKKNPDFFQTHEALLMELSLPHPSGQAVSLLERQMTLMRERLAEREDHLEDLLDTARHNDMQLSRVRRMILALLEVDDLNDLASTLSEQLRNSFGTGHSRLVLTGTGSADAINTSQLVNTSQLVTEVDNSLTALIQALLQNNRTFCGQVSAEQLEQLFELGMVADGSAAVIPLNQDDVKGYLLLGSENPDYFRSEMGTEFAAYVADVVARLLHHLR
;
A
#
# COMPACT_ATOMS: atom_id res chain seq x y z
N MET A 1 32.22 -15.41 -36.84
CA MET A 1 33.18 -15.98 -35.86
C MET A 1 32.52 -17.17 -35.19
N THR A 2 32.67 -18.34 -35.78
CA THR A 2 32.19 -19.62 -35.25
C THR A 2 33.22 -20.12 -34.24
N LEU A 3 32.91 -20.04 -32.94
CA LEU A 3 33.71 -20.66 -31.89
C LEU A 3 33.73 -22.17 -32.12
N SER A 4 34.94 -22.67 -32.41
CA SER A 4 35.26 -24.08 -32.61
C SER A 4 34.84 -24.88 -31.38
N LYS A 5 33.81 -25.71 -31.54
CA LYS A 5 33.46 -26.76 -30.60
C LYS A 5 34.69 -27.66 -30.49
N SER A 6 35.41 -27.58 -29.37
CA SER A 6 36.55 -28.45 -29.08
C SER A 6 36.05 -29.89 -29.16
N GLU A 7 36.31 -30.58 -30.27
CA GLU A 7 36.28 -32.03 -30.42
C GLU A 7 37.39 -32.63 -29.53
N ALA A 8 37.34 -32.35 -28.23
CA ALA A 8 38.06 -33.13 -27.24
C ALA A 8 37.36 -34.49 -27.20
N ASP A 9 37.74 -35.30 -28.17
CA ASP A 9 37.60 -36.73 -28.30
C ASP A 9 36.28 -37.26 -27.71
N ALA A 10 35.18 -37.08 -28.44
CA ALA A 10 33.87 -37.63 -28.08
C ALA A 10 33.96 -39.14 -27.76
N GLN A 11 34.92 -39.83 -28.39
CA GLN A 11 35.31 -41.20 -28.11
C GLN A 11 35.83 -41.39 -26.67
N ALA A 12 36.75 -40.52 -26.22
CA ALA A 12 37.30 -40.55 -24.87
C ALA A 12 36.24 -40.21 -23.81
N VAL A 13 35.34 -39.26 -24.10
CA VAL A 13 34.19 -38.95 -23.22
C VAL A 13 33.26 -40.17 -23.10
N ALA A 14 32.98 -40.85 -24.21
CA ALA A 14 32.14 -42.06 -24.22
C ALA A 14 32.80 -43.24 -23.45
N GLU A 15 34.11 -43.45 -23.61
CA GLU A 15 34.84 -44.47 -22.84
C GLU A 15 34.91 -44.14 -21.35
N TYR A 16 35.09 -42.86 -21.00
CA TYR A 16 35.12 -42.40 -19.62
C TYR A 16 33.77 -42.62 -18.92
N LEU A 17 32.66 -42.28 -19.57
CA LEU A 17 31.31 -42.52 -19.03
C LEU A 17 30.99 -44.02 -18.92
N LYS A 18 31.46 -44.86 -19.85
CA LYS A 18 31.31 -46.33 -19.75
C LYS A 18 32.06 -46.94 -18.56
N LYS A 19 33.25 -46.41 -18.25
CA LYS A 19 34.06 -46.88 -17.12
C LYS A 19 33.56 -46.36 -15.77
N ASN A 20 32.77 -45.29 -15.76
CA ASN A 20 32.28 -44.63 -14.55
C ASN A 20 30.75 -44.47 -14.59
N PRO A 21 29.97 -45.55 -14.39
CA PRO A 21 28.50 -45.49 -14.44
C PRO A 21 27.88 -44.61 -13.35
N ASP A 22 28.57 -44.43 -12.22
CA ASP A 22 28.11 -43.61 -11.09
C ASP A 22 28.45 -42.11 -11.25
N PHE A 23 29.09 -41.74 -12.36
CA PHE A 23 29.55 -40.37 -12.62
C PHE A 23 28.44 -39.34 -12.45
N PHE A 24 27.25 -39.64 -12.96
CA PHE A 24 26.07 -38.77 -12.89
C PHE A 24 25.37 -38.77 -11.52
N GLN A 25 25.55 -39.80 -10.69
CA GLN A 25 25.09 -39.78 -9.30
C GLN A 25 25.95 -38.84 -8.45
N THR A 26 27.22 -38.68 -8.82
CA THR A 26 28.16 -37.79 -8.11
C THR A 26 28.09 -36.35 -8.63
N HIS A 27 27.54 -36.15 -9.85
CA HIS A 27 27.45 -34.86 -10.53
C HIS A 27 26.00 -34.56 -10.96
N GLU A 28 25.04 -34.63 -10.02
CA GLU A 28 23.60 -34.39 -10.29
C GLU A 28 23.33 -33.01 -10.90
N ALA A 29 24.08 -31.98 -10.49
CA ALA A 29 23.95 -30.62 -11.05
C ALA A 29 24.21 -30.58 -12.56
N LEU A 30 25.15 -31.40 -13.04
CA LEU A 30 25.53 -31.50 -14.45
C LEU A 30 24.42 -32.19 -15.28
N LEU A 31 23.62 -33.05 -14.65
CA LEU A 31 22.47 -33.72 -15.25
C LEU A 31 21.25 -32.79 -15.40
N MET A 32 21.13 -31.79 -14.53
CA MET A 32 20.07 -30.77 -14.65
C MET A 32 20.30 -29.78 -15.81
N GLU A 33 21.57 -29.54 -16.16
CA GLU A 33 21.98 -28.69 -17.28
C GLU A 33 22.06 -29.44 -18.62
N LEU A 34 22.26 -30.76 -18.61
CA LEU A 34 22.30 -31.57 -19.83
C LEU A 34 20.89 -31.84 -20.36
N SER A 35 20.63 -31.38 -21.59
CA SER A 35 19.50 -31.88 -22.39
C SER A 35 19.89 -33.21 -23.01
N LEU A 36 19.50 -34.32 -22.38
CA LEU A 36 19.66 -35.69 -22.90
C LEU A 36 18.37 -36.10 -23.62
N PRO A 37 18.28 -35.94 -24.96
CA PRO A 37 17.11 -36.39 -25.70
C PRO A 37 16.97 -37.91 -25.54
N HIS A 38 15.86 -38.37 -24.95
CA HIS A 38 15.54 -39.80 -24.92
C HIS A 38 15.19 -40.28 -26.33
N PRO A 39 15.75 -41.40 -26.82
CA PRO A 39 15.42 -41.91 -28.14
C PRO A 39 14.10 -42.67 -28.08
N SER A 40 12.97 -41.97 -27.96
CA SER A 40 11.61 -42.54 -27.99
C SER A 40 10.93 -42.45 -29.37
N GLY A 41 11.67 -42.13 -30.43
CA GLY A 41 11.11 -42.03 -31.79
C GLY A 41 10.12 -40.87 -31.93
N GLN A 42 8.92 -41.10 -32.45
CA GLN A 42 7.85 -40.08 -32.63
C GLN A 42 7.07 -39.74 -31.34
N ALA A 43 7.31 -40.44 -30.22
CA ALA A 43 6.57 -40.22 -28.98
C ALA A 43 7.34 -39.30 -28.03
N VAL A 44 6.68 -38.25 -27.53
CA VAL A 44 7.21 -37.37 -26.47
C VAL A 44 7.30 -38.17 -25.17
N SER A 45 8.48 -38.19 -24.53
CA SER A 45 8.68 -38.88 -23.26
C SER A 45 7.82 -38.25 -22.17
N LEU A 46 6.98 -39.06 -21.52
CA LEU A 46 6.14 -38.63 -20.39
C LEU A 46 6.98 -38.07 -19.24
N LEU A 47 8.21 -38.56 -19.07
CA LEU A 47 9.14 -38.08 -18.06
C LEU A 47 9.67 -36.68 -18.39
N GLU A 48 10.03 -36.42 -19.65
CA GLU A 48 10.42 -35.08 -20.11
C GLU A 48 9.26 -34.10 -19.92
N ARG A 49 8.03 -34.51 -20.29
CA ARG A 49 6.84 -33.68 -20.06
C ARG A 49 6.56 -33.46 -18.57
N GLN A 50 6.74 -34.46 -17.71
CA GLN A 50 6.61 -34.32 -16.26
C GLN A 50 7.66 -33.37 -15.67
N MET A 51 8.92 -33.46 -16.10
CA MET A 51 9.97 -32.54 -15.66
C MET A 51 9.69 -31.10 -16.09
N THR A 52 9.23 -30.88 -17.32
CA THR A 52 8.83 -29.55 -17.79
C THR A 52 7.69 -29.00 -16.94
N LEU A 53 6.64 -29.80 -16.69
CA LEU A 53 5.51 -29.39 -15.84
C LEU A 53 5.94 -29.11 -14.39
N MET A 54 6.90 -29.87 -13.84
CA MET A 54 7.44 -29.61 -12.51
C MET A 54 8.25 -28.31 -12.46
N ARG A 55 9.06 -28.02 -13.50
CA ARG A 55 9.80 -26.76 -13.61
C ARG A 55 8.87 -25.56 -13.76
N GLU A 56 7.83 -25.67 -14.59
CA GLU A 56 6.79 -24.65 -14.74
C GLU A 56 6.09 -24.37 -13.40
N ARG A 57 5.71 -25.42 -12.66
CA ARG A 57 5.10 -25.27 -11.33
C ARG A 57 6.05 -24.72 -10.29
N LEU A 58 7.34 -25.04 -10.36
CA LEU A 58 8.34 -24.49 -9.44
C LEU A 58 8.48 -22.99 -9.67
N ALA A 59 8.62 -22.57 -10.94
CA ALA A 59 8.68 -21.16 -11.30
C ALA A 59 7.43 -20.39 -10.84
N GLU A 60 6.23 -20.92 -11.12
CA GLU A 60 4.97 -20.31 -10.68
C GLU A 60 4.89 -20.17 -9.15
N ARG A 61 5.49 -21.11 -8.41
CA ARG A 61 5.53 -21.06 -6.94
C ARG A 61 6.57 -20.08 -6.42
N GLU A 62 7.72 -19.97 -7.08
CA GLU A 62 8.74 -18.97 -6.76
C GLU A 62 8.21 -17.55 -7.00
N ASP A 63 7.55 -17.31 -8.13
CA ASP A 63 6.89 -16.04 -8.44
C ASP A 63 5.86 -15.67 -7.37
N HIS A 64 5.01 -16.64 -6.96
CA HIS A 64 4.02 -16.41 -5.92
C HIS A 64 4.66 -16.10 -4.54
N LEU A 65 5.80 -16.71 -4.22
CA LEU A 65 6.53 -16.39 -2.99
C LEU A 65 7.13 -14.98 -3.04
N GLU A 66 7.63 -14.57 -4.20
CA GLU A 66 8.15 -13.21 -4.40
C GLU A 66 7.04 -12.17 -4.21
N ASP A 67 5.86 -12.39 -4.80
CA ASP A 67 4.68 -11.53 -4.61
C ASP A 67 4.27 -11.42 -3.13
N LEU A 68 4.28 -12.53 -2.40
CA LEU A 68 3.96 -12.55 -0.96
C LEU A 68 5.01 -11.80 -0.13
N LEU A 69 6.29 -11.96 -0.46
CA LEU A 69 7.38 -11.25 0.22
C LEU A 69 7.31 -9.75 -0.03
N ASP A 70 7.00 -9.33 -1.25
CA ASP A 70 6.85 -7.91 -1.57
C ASP A 70 5.61 -7.31 -0.90
N THR A 71 4.51 -8.05 -0.82
CA THR A 71 3.34 -7.67 -0.03
C THR A 71 3.70 -7.53 1.46
N ALA A 72 4.45 -8.50 2.02
CA ALA A 72 4.86 -8.45 3.42
C ALA A 72 5.78 -7.25 3.71
N ARG A 73 6.76 -6.98 2.83
CA ARG A 73 7.65 -5.81 2.93
C ARG A 73 6.87 -4.50 2.84
N HIS A 74 5.89 -4.42 1.93
CA HIS A 74 5.02 -3.26 1.81
C HIS A 74 4.25 -3.02 3.11
N ASN A 75 3.64 -4.08 3.68
CA ASN A 75 2.89 -4.00 4.92
C ASN A 75 3.76 -3.60 6.12
N ASP A 76 4.96 -4.17 6.25
CA ASP A 76 5.90 -3.80 7.31
C ASP A 76 6.31 -2.32 7.22
N MET A 77 6.52 -1.81 6.00
CA MET A 77 6.81 -0.40 5.78
C MET A 77 5.63 0.49 6.19
N GLN A 78 4.40 0.10 5.84
CA GLN A 78 3.20 0.83 6.24
C GLN A 78 3.06 0.83 7.77
N LEU A 79 3.13 -0.33 8.43
CA LEU A 79 3.02 -0.46 9.87
C LEU A 79 4.06 0.39 10.62
N SER A 80 5.30 0.42 10.13
CA SER A 80 6.37 1.26 10.69
C SER A 80 6.05 2.76 10.59
N ARG A 81 5.43 3.20 9.49
CA ARG A 81 4.95 4.58 9.32
C ARG A 81 3.80 4.90 10.29
N VAL A 82 2.81 4.01 10.39
CA VAL A 82 1.70 4.13 11.35
C VAL A 82 2.22 4.28 12.77
N ARG A 83 3.11 3.38 13.18
CA ARG A 83 3.67 3.39 14.54
C ARG A 83 4.39 4.70 14.86
N ARG A 84 5.22 5.20 13.95
CA ARG A 84 5.90 6.49 14.15
C ARG A 84 4.91 7.65 14.26
N MET A 85 3.89 7.66 13.41
CA MET A 85 2.88 8.70 13.46
C MET A 85 2.12 8.69 14.79
N ILE A 86 1.71 7.52 15.27
CA ILE A 86 0.98 7.41 16.55
C ILE A 86 1.86 7.88 17.71
N LEU A 87 3.13 7.46 17.74
CA LEU A 87 4.06 7.91 18.78
C LEU A 87 4.23 9.42 18.77
N ALA A 88 4.35 10.04 17.59
CA ALA A 88 4.43 11.50 17.47
C ALA A 88 3.14 12.19 17.93
N LEU A 89 1.96 11.61 17.62
CA LEU A 89 0.67 12.16 18.05
C LEU A 89 0.44 12.02 19.57
N LEU A 90 1.05 11.04 20.23
CA LEU A 90 0.97 10.87 21.68
C LEU A 90 1.82 11.89 22.46
N GLU A 91 2.79 12.53 21.83
CA GLU A 91 3.67 13.55 22.45
C GLU A 91 3.07 14.96 22.41
N VAL A 92 1.85 15.10 21.88
CA VAL A 92 1.18 16.38 21.68
C VAL A 92 0.46 16.83 22.95
N ASP A 93 0.60 18.12 23.27
CA ASP A 93 0.01 18.75 24.47
C ASP A 93 -1.25 19.61 24.18
N ASP A 94 -1.47 20.05 22.94
CA ASP A 94 -2.61 20.92 22.56
C ASP A 94 -3.25 20.51 21.21
N LEU A 95 -4.50 20.91 20.99
CA LEU A 95 -5.29 20.66 19.77
C LEU A 95 -4.62 21.20 18.49
N ASN A 96 -3.96 22.36 18.57
CA ASN A 96 -3.24 22.94 17.43
C ASN A 96 -1.99 22.14 17.07
N ASP A 97 -1.28 21.67 18.09
CA ASP A 97 -0.12 20.79 17.93
C ASP A 97 -0.55 19.42 17.39
N LEU A 98 -1.76 18.95 17.73
CA LEU A 98 -2.32 17.73 17.19
C LEU A 98 -2.59 17.86 15.69
N ALA A 99 -3.28 18.94 15.29
CA ALA A 99 -3.62 19.17 13.89
C ALA A 99 -2.37 19.35 13.02
N SER A 100 -1.39 20.11 13.50
CA SER A 100 -0.13 20.33 12.78
C SER A 100 0.71 19.06 12.66
N THR A 101 0.88 18.31 13.76
CA THR A 101 1.63 17.04 13.78
C THR A 101 0.96 16.00 12.89
N LEU A 102 -0.37 15.87 12.96
CA LEU A 102 -1.13 14.95 12.12
C LEU A 102 -0.92 15.26 10.64
N SER A 103 -1.05 16.52 10.24
CA SER A 103 -0.86 16.92 8.84
C SER A 103 0.57 16.72 8.37
N GLU A 104 1.57 17.01 9.21
CA GLU A 104 2.96 16.74 8.88
C GLU A 104 3.22 15.24 8.68
N GLN A 105 2.74 14.41 9.61
CA GLN A 105 2.93 12.96 9.50
C GLN A 105 2.19 12.36 8.31
N LEU A 106 0.98 12.83 8.01
CA LEU A 106 0.24 12.43 6.82
C LEU A 106 0.97 12.82 5.53
N ARG A 107 1.49 14.04 5.45
CA ARG A 107 2.29 14.49 4.31
C ARG A 107 3.58 13.69 4.15
N ASN A 108 4.34 13.50 5.23
CA ASN A 108 5.65 12.86 5.18
C ASN A 108 5.57 11.33 4.99
N SER A 109 4.60 10.68 5.63
CA SER A 109 4.47 9.23 5.63
C SER A 109 3.59 8.69 4.51
N PHE A 110 2.58 9.47 4.08
CA PHE A 110 1.61 9.03 3.08
C PHE A 110 1.70 9.84 1.78
N GLY A 111 2.32 11.02 1.78
CA GLY A 111 2.38 11.86 0.58
C GLY A 111 1.03 12.46 0.22
N THR A 112 0.08 12.48 1.17
CA THR A 112 -1.19 13.19 1.02
C THR A 112 -0.93 14.66 1.23
N GLY A 113 -0.98 15.44 0.14
CA GLY A 113 -0.71 16.88 0.18
C GLY A 113 -1.75 17.69 0.95
N HIS A 114 -2.95 17.12 1.15
CA HIS A 114 -4.10 17.84 1.68
C HIS A 114 -4.80 17.03 2.77
N SER A 115 -4.98 17.64 3.94
CA SER A 115 -5.70 17.04 5.07
C SER A 115 -6.53 18.11 5.78
N ARG A 116 -7.78 17.80 6.11
CA ARG A 116 -8.67 18.70 6.85
C ARG A 116 -9.34 17.94 7.98
N LEU A 117 -9.24 18.48 9.20
CA LEU A 117 -9.88 17.92 10.39
C LEU A 117 -11.08 18.80 10.74
N VAL A 118 -12.26 18.20 10.72
CA VAL A 118 -13.53 18.89 10.97
C VAL A 118 -14.11 18.38 12.28
N LEU A 119 -14.38 19.25 13.24
CA LEU A 119 -14.99 18.89 14.51
C LEU A 119 -16.42 19.46 14.57
N THR A 120 -17.38 18.63 14.98
CA THR A 120 -18.80 18.97 15.09
C THR A 120 -19.25 18.78 16.54
N GLY A 121 -19.81 19.80 17.19
CA GLY A 121 -20.38 19.64 18.54
C GLY A 121 -19.46 20.01 19.71
N THR A 122 -18.53 20.95 19.53
CA THR A 122 -17.89 21.62 20.66
C THR A 122 -18.89 22.55 21.36
N GLY A 123 -19.72 21.98 22.22
CA GLY A 123 -20.64 22.73 23.09
C GLY A 123 -19.91 23.48 24.20
N SER A 124 -19.10 24.46 23.85
CA SER A 124 -18.61 25.51 24.77
C SER A 124 -17.91 26.58 23.95
N ALA A 125 -18.15 27.82 24.35
CA ALA A 125 -17.71 29.05 23.74
C ALA A 125 -16.19 29.30 23.89
N ASP A 126 -15.37 28.29 23.65
CA ASP A 126 -13.96 28.48 23.34
C ASP A 126 -13.85 28.42 21.84
N ALA A 127 -14.12 29.60 21.26
CA ALA A 127 -13.82 29.90 19.89
C ALA A 127 -12.30 29.73 19.67
N ILE A 128 -11.88 28.50 19.41
CA ILE A 128 -10.66 28.27 18.66
C ILE A 128 -10.99 28.68 17.22
N ASN A 129 -11.00 30.01 17.02
CA ASN A 129 -10.83 30.64 15.73
C ASN A 129 -9.39 30.38 15.28
N THR A 130 -9.06 29.14 14.90
CA THR A 130 -7.81 28.87 14.20
C THR A 130 -8.10 28.74 12.72
N SER A 131 -8.46 29.87 12.13
CA SER A 131 -8.40 30.11 10.68
C SER A 131 -6.96 30.20 10.17
N GLN A 132 -6.02 29.44 10.75
CA GLN A 132 -4.63 29.57 10.36
C GLN A 132 -3.81 28.31 10.62
N LEU A 133 -3.77 27.39 9.65
CA LEU A 133 -2.66 26.44 9.53
C LEU A 133 -2.23 26.28 8.06
N VAL A 134 -1.37 27.20 7.59
CA VAL A 134 -0.37 27.02 6.53
C VAL A 134 -0.79 26.13 5.33
N ASN A 135 -1.40 26.75 4.31
CA ASN A 135 -1.50 26.36 2.88
C ASN A 135 -1.88 24.90 2.50
N THR A 136 -2.06 23.96 3.43
CA THR A 136 -2.21 22.52 3.18
C THR A 136 -2.98 21.76 4.28
N SER A 137 -3.26 22.40 5.43
CA SER A 137 -4.02 21.82 6.54
C SER A 137 -5.08 22.77 7.06
N GLN A 138 -6.26 22.28 7.41
CA GLN A 138 -7.30 23.13 7.99
C GLN A 138 -7.98 22.39 9.14
N LEU A 139 -7.89 22.96 10.35
CA LEU A 139 -8.73 22.58 11.47
C LEU A 139 -9.99 23.44 11.41
N VAL A 140 -11.15 22.81 11.29
CA VAL A 140 -12.44 23.50 11.17
C VAL A 140 -13.34 23.10 12.33
N THR A 141 -13.62 24.07 13.18
CA THR A 141 -14.46 23.95 14.37
C THR A 141 -15.89 24.45 14.12
N GLU A 142 -16.09 25.30 13.11
CA GLU A 142 -17.41 25.72 12.61
C GLU A 142 -17.58 25.31 11.14
N VAL A 143 -18.55 24.45 10.88
CA VAL A 143 -18.71 23.82 9.56
C VAL A 143 -19.86 24.49 8.81
N ASP A 144 -19.59 24.91 7.58
CA ASP A 144 -20.63 25.37 6.66
C ASP A 144 -21.59 24.23 6.34
N ASN A 145 -22.89 24.57 6.25
CA ASN A 145 -23.94 23.60 5.92
C ASN A 145 -23.67 22.88 4.58
N SER A 146 -23.04 23.55 3.61
CA SER A 146 -22.64 22.98 2.31
C SER A 146 -21.60 21.88 2.44
N LEU A 147 -20.55 22.09 3.25
CA LEU A 147 -19.50 21.12 3.51
C LEU A 147 -20.08 19.89 4.22
N THR A 148 -20.92 20.09 5.26
CA THR A 148 -21.59 18.97 5.92
C THR A 148 -22.49 18.17 4.98
N ALA A 149 -23.21 18.85 4.07
CA ALA A 149 -24.06 18.18 3.10
C ALA A 149 -23.26 17.36 2.09
N LEU A 150 -22.10 17.88 1.63
CA LEU A 150 -21.20 17.13 0.75
C LEU A 150 -20.62 15.91 1.45
N ILE A 151 -20.13 16.05 2.69
CA ILE A 151 -19.62 14.92 3.49
C ILE A 151 -20.70 13.85 3.66
N GLN A 152 -21.93 14.25 4.02
CA GLN A 152 -23.04 13.32 4.17
C GLN A 152 -23.41 12.64 2.84
N ALA A 153 -23.38 13.40 1.73
CA ALA A 153 -23.61 12.86 0.40
C ALA A 153 -22.50 11.89 -0.05
N LEU A 154 -21.24 12.10 0.33
CA LEU A 154 -20.15 11.16 0.03
C LEU A 154 -20.21 9.91 0.92
N LEU A 155 -20.58 10.08 2.19
CA LEU A 155 -20.69 8.97 3.12
C LEU A 155 -21.85 8.06 2.75
N GLN A 156 -23.00 8.60 2.30
CA GLN A 156 -24.16 7.97 1.65
C GLN A 156 -24.84 6.77 2.36
N ASN A 157 -24.09 5.88 3.03
CA ASN A 157 -24.42 4.83 4.01
C ASN A 157 -23.16 4.07 4.53
N ASN A 158 -21.95 4.39 4.04
CA ASN A 158 -20.70 3.73 4.40
C ASN A 158 -20.07 4.35 5.66
N ARG A 159 -19.35 3.51 6.41
CA ARG A 159 -18.56 3.96 7.56
C ARG A 159 -17.43 4.91 7.16
N THR A 160 -16.89 4.78 5.95
CA THR A 160 -15.82 5.61 5.40
C THR A 160 -16.02 5.70 3.88
N PHE A 161 -15.72 6.85 3.28
CA PHE A 161 -15.68 6.99 1.83
C PHE A 161 -14.22 7.09 1.39
N CYS A 162 -13.82 6.29 0.39
CA CYS A 162 -12.52 6.40 -0.28
C CYS A 162 -12.77 6.23 -1.78
N GLY A 163 -12.38 7.21 -2.59
CA GLY A 163 -12.54 7.09 -4.03
C GLY A 163 -12.16 8.34 -4.80
N GLN A 164 -12.43 8.27 -6.11
CA GLN A 164 -12.27 9.40 -7.01
C GLN A 164 -13.31 10.47 -6.72
N VAL A 165 -12.88 11.72 -6.76
CA VAL A 165 -13.71 12.91 -6.57
C VAL A 165 -13.36 13.92 -7.62
N SER A 166 -14.37 14.67 -8.08
CA SER A 166 -14.16 15.71 -9.07
C SER A 166 -13.36 16.88 -8.50
N ALA A 167 -12.74 17.67 -9.38
CA ALA A 167 -12.07 18.91 -8.99
C ALA A 167 -12.99 19.84 -8.16
N GLU A 168 -14.28 19.95 -8.51
CA GLU A 168 -15.27 20.75 -7.77
C GLU A 168 -15.49 20.23 -6.34
N GLN A 169 -15.52 18.92 -6.14
CA GLN A 169 -15.68 18.32 -4.82
C GLN A 169 -14.42 18.49 -3.97
N LEU A 170 -13.23 18.35 -4.57
CA LEU A 170 -11.97 18.64 -3.90
C LEU A 170 -11.88 20.12 -3.49
N GLU A 171 -12.36 21.02 -4.35
CA GLU A 171 -12.42 22.45 -4.05
C GLU A 171 -13.31 22.74 -2.85
N GLN A 172 -14.49 22.11 -2.78
CA GLN A 172 -15.38 22.26 -1.63
C GLN A 172 -14.83 21.62 -0.36
N LEU A 173 -14.07 20.52 -0.47
CA LEU A 173 -13.51 19.82 0.69
C LEU A 173 -12.29 20.54 1.26
N PHE A 174 -11.44 21.14 0.43
CA PHE A 174 -10.15 21.66 0.87
C PHE A 174 -9.89 23.14 0.56
N GLU A 175 -10.74 23.81 -0.24
CA GLU A 175 -10.61 25.23 -0.61
C GLU A 175 -9.25 25.57 -1.27
N LEU A 176 -8.74 24.67 -2.11
CA LEU A 176 -7.35 24.70 -2.59
C LEU A 176 -7.14 25.28 -4.00
N GLY A 177 -8.18 25.71 -4.70
CA GLY A 177 -8.11 26.07 -6.11
C GLY A 177 -7.73 24.90 -7.03
N MET A 178 -8.22 23.68 -6.76
CA MET A 178 -7.81 22.47 -7.49
C MET A 178 -8.37 22.49 -8.92
N VAL A 179 -7.50 22.20 -9.90
CA VAL A 179 -7.83 22.30 -11.35
C VAL A 179 -8.06 20.93 -11.99
N ALA A 180 -7.78 19.83 -11.28
CA ALA A 180 -7.87 18.47 -11.80
C ALA A 180 -8.60 17.53 -10.84
N ASP A 181 -9.23 16.50 -11.40
CA ASP A 181 -9.83 15.41 -10.64
C ASP A 181 -8.74 14.66 -9.85
N GLY A 182 -9.13 14.14 -8.68
CA GLY A 182 -8.21 13.45 -7.81
C GLY A 182 -8.93 12.38 -6.99
N SER A 183 -8.40 12.08 -5.82
CA SER A 183 -9.04 11.17 -4.89
C SER A 183 -9.11 11.75 -3.49
N ALA A 184 -10.13 11.33 -2.74
CA ALA A 184 -10.30 11.72 -1.36
C ALA A 184 -10.75 10.55 -0.50
N ALA A 185 -10.41 10.65 0.78
CA ALA A 185 -10.94 9.82 1.84
C ALA A 185 -11.67 10.69 2.85
N VAL A 186 -12.88 10.27 3.22
CA VAL A 186 -13.72 10.91 4.25
C VAL A 186 -13.97 9.88 5.33
N ILE A 187 -13.44 10.15 6.52
CA ILE A 187 -13.47 9.23 7.66
C ILE A 187 -14.16 9.92 8.83
N PRO A 188 -15.30 9.42 9.31
CA PRO A 188 -15.98 9.99 10.46
C PRO A 188 -15.22 9.66 11.75
N LEU A 189 -15.13 10.66 12.62
CA LEU A 189 -14.63 10.55 13.98
C LEU A 189 -15.84 10.47 14.90
N ASN A 190 -16.22 9.26 15.29
CA ASN A 190 -17.37 9.00 16.16
C ASN A 190 -16.91 8.12 17.34
N GLN A 191 -16.15 8.69 18.27
CA GLN A 191 -15.88 8.05 19.56
C GLN A 191 -16.38 8.92 20.71
N ASP A 192 -17.16 8.30 21.59
CA ASP A 192 -17.75 8.90 22.78
C ASP A 192 -18.51 10.21 22.49
N ASP A 193 -17.97 11.34 22.96
CA ASP A 193 -18.56 12.67 22.82
C ASP A 193 -17.87 13.54 21.74
N VAL A 194 -16.88 12.96 21.04
CA VAL A 194 -16.20 13.60 19.90
C VAL A 194 -16.90 13.18 18.62
N LYS A 195 -17.48 14.18 17.92
CA LYS A 195 -18.06 14.01 16.58
C LYS A 195 -17.27 14.87 15.61
N GLY A 196 -16.91 14.30 14.47
CA GLY A 196 -16.14 15.03 13.46
C GLY A 196 -15.85 14.19 12.23
N TYR A 197 -15.00 14.72 11.36
CA TYR A 197 -14.54 14.07 10.13
C TYR A 197 -13.07 14.38 9.89
N LEU A 198 -12.31 13.36 9.54
CA LEU A 198 -10.99 13.48 8.94
C LEU A 198 -11.13 13.36 7.43
N LEU A 199 -10.72 14.40 6.73
CA LEU A 199 -10.72 14.49 5.27
C LEU A 199 -9.28 14.41 4.79
N LEU A 200 -9.02 13.53 3.83
CA LEU A 200 -7.71 13.38 3.18
C LEU A 200 -7.90 13.55 1.67
N GLY A 201 -7.00 14.30 1.03
CA GLY A 201 -7.05 14.62 -0.39
C GLY A 201 -5.74 14.35 -1.09
N SER A 202 -5.83 13.89 -2.33
CA SER A 202 -4.69 13.66 -3.21
C SER A 202 -5.03 14.08 -4.64
N GLU A 203 -4.07 14.70 -5.32
CA GLU A 203 -4.14 15.02 -6.75
C GLU A 203 -4.16 13.76 -7.62
N ASN A 204 -3.73 12.61 -7.09
CA ASN A 204 -3.74 11.36 -7.83
C ASN A 204 -5.11 10.66 -7.68
N PRO A 205 -5.86 10.44 -8.78
CA PRO A 205 -7.17 9.75 -8.75
C PRO A 205 -7.13 8.32 -8.23
N ASP A 206 -5.96 7.68 -8.25
CA ASP A 206 -5.83 6.26 -7.93
C ASP A 206 -5.25 6.00 -6.55
N TYR A 207 -4.99 7.07 -5.79
CA TYR A 207 -4.36 6.98 -4.48
C TYR A 207 -5.31 6.39 -3.41
N PHE A 208 -6.55 6.88 -3.31
CA PHE A 208 -7.54 6.37 -2.35
C PHE A 208 -8.50 5.32 -2.96
N ARG A 209 -7.98 4.27 -3.61
CA ARG A 209 -8.79 3.15 -4.13
C ARG A 209 -9.02 2.07 -3.05
N SER A 210 -10.27 1.61 -2.96
CA SER A 210 -10.97 1.18 -1.73
C SER A 210 -10.68 -0.22 -1.14
N GLU A 211 -9.44 -0.72 -1.09
CA GLU A 211 -9.16 -2.02 -0.42
C GLU A 211 -8.02 -2.00 0.61
N MET A 212 -6.94 -1.23 0.41
CA MET A 212 -5.80 -1.19 1.35
C MET A 212 -5.78 0.05 2.26
N GLY A 213 -6.43 1.15 1.87
CA GLY A 213 -6.36 2.43 2.58
C GLY A 213 -7.40 2.64 3.70
N THR A 214 -8.45 1.82 3.73
CA THR A 214 -9.62 2.05 4.62
C THR A 214 -9.35 1.64 6.06
N GLU A 215 -8.68 0.50 6.29
CA GLU A 215 -8.38 0.02 7.65
C GLU A 215 -7.36 0.90 8.36
N PHE A 216 -6.32 1.34 7.65
CA PHE A 216 -5.35 2.29 8.18
C PHE A 216 -6.02 3.61 8.55
N ALA A 217 -6.77 4.20 7.63
CA ALA A 217 -7.34 5.53 7.86
C ALA A 217 -8.40 5.51 8.98
N ALA A 218 -9.14 4.40 9.13
CA ALA A 218 -10.00 4.15 10.28
C ALA A 218 -9.20 4.06 11.60
N TYR A 219 -8.07 3.37 11.61
CA TYR A 219 -7.21 3.26 12.79
C TYR A 219 -6.64 4.63 13.23
N VAL A 220 -6.22 5.46 12.26
CA VAL A 220 -5.79 6.83 12.54
C VAL A 220 -6.92 7.66 13.12
N ALA A 221 -8.11 7.56 12.52
CA ALA A 221 -9.31 8.23 13.00
C ALA A 221 -9.64 7.83 14.45
N ASP A 222 -9.55 6.55 14.81
CA ASP A 222 -9.75 6.08 16.18
C ASP A 222 -8.72 6.68 17.16
N VAL A 223 -7.44 6.72 16.77
CA VAL A 223 -6.38 7.31 17.61
C VAL A 223 -6.60 8.82 17.79
N VAL A 224 -6.88 9.54 16.70
CA VAL A 224 -7.15 10.98 16.72
C VAL A 224 -8.37 11.27 17.58
N ALA A 225 -9.47 10.51 17.43
CA ALA A 225 -10.68 10.70 18.23
C ALA A 225 -10.41 10.53 19.74
N ARG A 226 -9.57 9.56 20.13
CA ARG A 226 -9.15 9.38 21.53
C ARG A 226 -8.27 10.51 22.04
N LEU A 227 -7.33 10.98 21.23
CA LEU A 227 -6.47 12.10 21.63
C LEU A 227 -7.28 13.39 21.78
N LEU A 228 -8.23 13.63 20.90
CA LEU A 228 -9.18 14.74 21.01
C LEU A 228 -10.02 14.67 22.29
N HIS A 229 -10.35 13.47 22.78
CA HIS A 229 -11.04 13.32 24.06
C HIS A 229 -10.13 13.65 25.26
N HIS A 230 -8.84 13.32 25.18
CA HIS A 230 -7.87 13.59 26.25
C HIS A 230 -7.40 15.04 26.33
N LEU A 231 -7.34 15.74 25.19
CA LEU A 231 -6.88 17.12 25.08
C LEU A 231 -7.98 18.17 25.39
N ARG A 232 -9.14 17.73 25.88
CA ARG A 232 -10.32 18.57 26.11
C ARG A 232 -10.60 18.78 27.60
#